data_AF-A0A2H3BCW8-F1
#
_entry.id   AF-A0A2H3BCW8-F1
#
_cell.length_a   1.000
_cell.length_b   1.000
_cell.length_c   1.000
_cell.angle_alpha   90.00
_cell.angle_beta   90.00
_cell.angle_gamma   90.00
#
_symmetry.space_group_name_H-M   'P 1'
#
loop_
_entity.id
_entity.type
_entity.pdbx_description
1 polymer ?
#
loop_
_entity_poly.entity_id
_entity_poly.type
_entity_poly.pdbx_seq_one_letter_code
_entity_poly.pdbx_strand_id
1 'polypeptide(L)'
;MDDPFPTSKQKVETAWQGLPMSAEDVAKKYRDVQEIADRLGVDLSFAAPLGELVLDQVATNRSVFFKKAAVPAIAYYQLGTDEVCKVRYKALCDSGRPRYVFVGKWGFNAKGEETYKIMVSKPYFNPAIITTAKYFFANPKSIGNRLFPRFKSSIKDAQEREMPATIVALVATAVFAALHRWRDGKLDTNVEFSGTVFRTTYNNHLEDIKRYKTDYPAESHAKSVNLLEECKPDSASGGTVAGSSGSGLAALMANGDH
;
A
#
# COMPACT_ATOMS: atom_id res chain seq x y z
N MET A 1 4.54 5.48 7.08
CA MET A 1 3.22 5.10 7.60
C MET A 1 3.47 3.89 8.46
N ASP A 2 3.45 4.08 9.77
CA ASP A 2 3.97 3.06 10.69
C ASP A 2 2.94 1.96 10.94
N ASP A 3 1.63 2.29 10.87
CA ASP A 3 0.53 1.33 10.87
C ASP A 3 -0.64 1.85 10.00
N PRO A 4 -1.09 1.14 8.95
CA PRO A 4 -2.24 1.51 8.13
C PRO A 4 -3.61 1.20 8.76
N PHE A 5 -3.62 0.52 9.91
CA PHE A 5 -4.81 0.17 10.68
C PHE A 5 -4.62 0.52 12.17
N PRO A 6 -4.40 1.80 12.52
CA PRO A 6 -4.13 2.19 13.89
C PRO A 6 -5.29 1.84 14.83
N THR A 7 -4.98 1.29 16.00
CA THR A 7 -5.92 1.15 17.13
C THR A 7 -6.38 2.52 17.62
N SER A 8 -7.47 2.57 18.38
CA SER A 8 -7.88 3.79 19.11
C SER A 8 -6.75 4.36 19.97
N LYS A 9 -5.91 3.50 20.57
CA LYS A 9 -4.74 3.93 21.35
C LYS A 9 -3.68 4.60 20.45
N GLN A 10 -3.30 3.98 19.33
CA GLN A 10 -2.33 4.55 18.39
C GLN A 10 -2.84 5.84 17.73
N LYS A 11 -4.15 5.94 17.52
CA LYS A 11 -4.82 7.17 17.05
C LYS A 11 -4.63 8.31 18.04
N VAL A 12 -4.90 8.05 19.33
CA VAL A 12 -4.69 9.01 20.42
C VAL A 12 -3.20 9.36 20.54
N GLU A 13 -2.30 8.39 20.53
CA GLU A 13 -0.84 8.64 20.56
C GLU A 13 -0.35 9.48 19.37
N THR A 14 -0.86 9.23 18.16
CA THR A 14 -0.50 10.02 16.97
C THR A 14 -0.97 11.48 17.11
N ALA A 15 -2.19 11.67 17.60
CA ALA A 15 -2.75 13.00 17.82
C ALA A 15 -2.05 13.76 18.96
N TRP A 16 -1.66 13.05 20.03
CA TRP A 16 -1.13 13.64 21.26
C TRP A 16 0.40 13.75 21.30
N GLN A 17 1.12 12.91 20.55
CA GLN A 17 2.60 12.89 20.57
C GLN A 17 3.17 13.17 19.18
N GLY A 18 2.61 12.56 18.14
CA GLY A 18 3.13 12.70 16.78
C GLY A 18 2.94 14.10 16.17
N LEU A 19 1.74 14.68 16.34
CA LEU A 19 1.43 16.02 15.83
C LEU A 19 2.22 17.13 16.52
N PRO A 20 2.32 17.18 17.87
CA PRO A 20 3.13 18.19 18.54
C PRO A 20 4.60 18.14 18.15
N MET A 21 5.23 16.95 18.17
CA MET A 21 6.64 16.80 17.77
C MET A 21 6.88 17.26 16.32
N SER A 22 5.95 16.93 15.41
CA SER A 22 6.05 17.38 14.01
C SER A 22 5.88 18.89 13.89
N ALA A 23 5.00 19.49 14.68
CA ALA A 23 4.77 20.93 14.69
C ALA A 23 5.95 21.69 15.29
N GLU A 24 6.58 21.18 16.36
CA GLU A 24 7.81 21.74 16.92
C GLU A 24 8.96 21.74 15.90
N ASP A 25 9.12 20.65 15.13
CA ASP A 25 10.13 20.59 14.08
C ASP A 25 9.87 21.59 12.94
N VAL A 26 8.61 21.86 12.62
CA VAL A 26 8.22 22.89 11.64
C VAL A 26 8.40 24.29 12.22
N ALA A 27 8.08 24.50 13.49
CA ALA A 27 8.21 25.78 14.20
C ALA A 27 9.67 26.23 14.34
N LYS A 28 10.61 25.29 14.47
CA LYS A 28 12.06 25.56 14.37
C LYS A 28 12.44 26.24 13.04
N LYS A 29 11.68 26.00 11.97
CA LYS A 29 11.92 26.56 10.64
C LYS A 29 11.05 27.79 10.32
N TYR A 30 9.87 27.90 10.94
CA TYR A 30 8.92 28.98 10.72
C TYR A 30 8.34 29.44 12.06
N ARG A 31 8.77 30.61 12.56
CA ARG A 31 8.34 31.16 13.86
C ARG A 31 6.82 31.29 13.98
N ASP A 32 6.14 31.54 12.87
CA ASP A 32 4.69 31.74 12.83
C ASP A 32 3.90 30.44 13.14
N VAL A 33 4.58 29.29 13.17
CA VAL A 33 3.99 27.98 13.50
C VAL A 33 4.20 27.62 14.97
N GLN A 34 4.95 28.43 15.74
CA GLN A 34 5.21 28.16 17.16
C GLN A 34 3.93 28.12 17.99
N GLU A 35 3.01 29.06 17.78
CA GLU A 35 1.70 29.07 18.46
C GLU A 35 0.90 27.80 18.15
N ILE A 36 0.97 27.30 16.92
CA ILE A 36 0.28 26.05 16.50
C ILE A 36 0.92 24.85 17.20
N ALA A 37 2.25 24.80 17.31
CA ALA A 37 2.98 23.74 17.99
C ALA A 37 2.66 23.71 19.50
N ASP A 38 2.69 24.88 20.14
CA ASP A 38 2.38 25.01 21.56
C ASP A 38 0.94 24.56 21.85
N ARG A 39 -0.02 25.00 21.03
CA ARG A 39 -1.43 24.59 21.17
C ARG A 39 -1.65 23.10 20.94
N LEU A 40 -0.95 22.48 20.00
CA LEU A 40 -1.04 21.02 19.79
C LEU A 40 -0.62 20.22 21.02
N GLY A 41 0.31 20.73 21.83
CA GLY A 41 0.80 20.05 23.03
C GLY A 41 -0.09 20.20 24.27
N VAL A 42 -0.91 21.25 24.36
CA VAL A 42 -1.67 21.59 25.59
C VAL A 42 -3.18 21.75 25.41
N ASP A 43 -3.65 22.09 24.20
CA ASP A 43 -5.06 22.35 23.89
C ASP A 43 -5.69 21.13 23.22
N LEU A 44 -6.30 20.27 24.03
CA LEU A 44 -6.96 19.05 23.54
C LEU A 44 -8.11 19.36 22.57
N SER A 45 -8.83 20.47 22.77
CA SER A 45 -9.93 20.88 21.91
C SER A 45 -9.47 21.29 20.51
N PHE A 46 -8.22 21.74 20.39
CA PHE A 46 -7.54 22.04 19.14
C PHE A 46 -6.85 20.80 18.53
N ALA A 47 -6.19 19.99 19.34
CA ALA A 47 -5.43 18.83 18.88
C ALA A 47 -6.33 17.68 18.37
N ALA A 48 -7.48 17.43 19.01
CA ALA A 48 -8.34 16.31 18.66
C ALA A 48 -8.91 16.39 17.22
N PRO A 49 -9.50 17.52 16.76
CA PRO A 49 -9.97 17.65 15.37
C PRO A 49 -8.86 17.49 14.33
N LEU A 50 -7.65 17.99 14.61
CA LEU A 50 -6.49 17.83 13.72
C LEU A 50 -6.01 16.38 13.66
N GLY A 51 -6.04 15.68 14.80
CA GLY A 51 -5.81 14.23 14.87
C GLY A 51 -6.77 13.45 13.99
N GLU A 52 -8.07 13.73 14.10
CA GLU A 52 -9.10 13.08 13.26
C GLU A 52 -8.88 13.35 11.77
N LEU A 53 -8.55 14.58 11.36
CA LEU A 53 -8.24 14.90 9.97
C LEU A 53 -7.09 14.05 9.39
N VAL A 54 -6.04 13.80 10.17
CA VAL A 54 -4.93 12.93 9.74
C VAL A 54 -5.40 11.48 9.59
N LEU A 55 -6.25 11.00 10.49
CA LEU A 55 -6.78 9.64 10.45
C LEU A 55 -7.76 9.44 9.29
N ASP A 56 -8.59 10.44 9.01
CA ASP A 56 -9.49 10.46 7.86
C ASP A 56 -8.72 10.46 6.55
N GLN A 57 -7.61 11.20 6.48
CA GLN A 57 -6.73 11.17 5.32
C GLN A 57 -6.14 9.77 5.09
N VAL A 58 -5.74 9.08 6.17
CA VAL A 58 -5.26 7.68 6.10
C VAL A 58 -6.35 6.75 5.58
N ALA A 59 -7.56 6.83 6.12
CA ALA A 59 -8.69 6.00 5.69
C ALA A 59 -9.06 6.28 4.22
N THR A 60 -9.09 7.55 3.84
CA THR A 60 -9.37 8.00 2.46
C THR A 60 -8.32 7.48 1.50
N ASN A 61 -7.04 7.67 1.80
CA ASN A 61 -5.94 7.17 0.97
C ASN A 61 -6.02 5.66 0.80
N ARG A 62 -6.32 4.92 1.88
CA ARG A 62 -6.46 3.47 1.86
C ARG A 62 -7.64 3.02 0.98
N SER A 63 -8.78 3.69 1.06
CA SER A 63 -9.97 3.42 0.23
C SER A 63 -9.70 3.68 -1.25
N VAL A 64 -9.06 4.80 -1.58
CA VAL A 64 -8.70 5.14 -2.97
C VAL A 64 -7.70 4.13 -3.52
N PHE A 65 -6.65 3.81 -2.77
CA PHE A 65 -5.67 2.78 -3.11
C PHE A 65 -6.33 1.43 -3.40
N PHE A 66 -7.21 0.97 -2.51
CA PHE A 66 -7.92 -0.29 -2.67
C PHE A 66 -8.75 -0.33 -3.95
N LYS A 67 -9.58 0.70 -4.19
CA LYS A 67 -10.46 0.77 -5.35
C LYS A 67 -9.69 0.90 -6.66
N LYS A 68 -8.61 1.69 -6.69
CA LYS A 68 -7.87 1.99 -7.93
C LYS A 68 -6.77 0.99 -8.26
N ALA A 69 -6.21 0.29 -7.28
CA ALA A 69 -5.08 -0.60 -7.48
C ALA A 69 -5.42 -2.07 -7.20
N ALA A 70 -5.90 -2.38 -5.99
CA ALA A 70 -6.11 -3.77 -5.59
C ALA A 70 -7.28 -4.44 -6.31
N VAL A 71 -8.42 -3.74 -6.43
CA VAL A 71 -9.62 -4.29 -7.09
C VAL A 71 -9.35 -4.67 -8.56
N PRO A 72 -8.71 -3.84 -9.41
CA PRO A 72 -8.36 -4.25 -10.77
C PRO A 72 -7.29 -5.37 -10.81
N ALA A 73 -6.34 -5.35 -9.88
CA ALA A 73 -5.22 -6.30 -9.87
C ALA A 73 -5.66 -7.77 -9.66
N ILE A 74 -6.84 -8.04 -9.09
CA ILE A 74 -7.28 -9.43 -8.93
C ILE A 74 -7.56 -10.13 -10.27
N ALA A 75 -7.64 -9.40 -11.38
CA ALA A 75 -7.75 -9.97 -12.72
C ALA A 75 -6.62 -10.97 -13.04
N TYR A 76 -5.43 -10.80 -12.46
CA TYR A 76 -4.31 -11.76 -12.60
C TYR A 76 -4.66 -13.16 -12.08
N TYR A 77 -5.60 -13.28 -11.15
CA TYR A 77 -6.05 -14.58 -10.63
C TYR A 77 -7.12 -15.23 -11.49
N GLN A 78 -7.67 -14.54 -12.50
CA GLN A 78 -8.66 -15.10 -13.42
C GLN A 78 -9.79 -15.82 -12.69
N LEU A 79 -10.43 -15.22 -11.68
CA LEU A 79 -11.33 -15.97 -10.79
C LEU A 79 -12.51 -16.66 -11.50
N GLY A 80 -12.94 -16.19 -12.68
CA GLY A 80 -14.15 -16.68 -13.33
C GLY A 80 -15.40 -16.18 -12.61
N THR A 81 -16.52 -16.88 -12.77
CA THR A 81 -17.80 -16.54 -12.12
C THR A 81 -18.35 -17.74 -11.33
N ASP A 82 -19.28 -17.47 -10.42
CA ASP A 82 -20.08 -18.46 -9.72
C ASP A 82 -19.23 -19.54 -9.02
N GLU A 83 -19.49 -20.83 -9.30
CA GLU A 83 -18.79 -21.94 -8.63
C GLU A 83 -17.30 -21.98 -8.93
N VAL A 84 -16.88 -21.64 -10.15
CA VAL A 84 -15.45 -21.57 -10.50
C VAL A 84 -14.75 -20.53 -9.63
N CYS A 85 -15.39 -19.39 -9.42
CA CYS A 85 -14.85 -18.33 -8.57
C CYS A 85 -14.74 -18.76 -7.10
N LYS A 86 -15.73 -19.47 -6.56
CA LYS A 86 -15.65 -20.03 -5.20
C LYS A 86 -14.50 -21.01 -5.05
N VAL A 87 -14.33 -21.93 -6.00
CA VAL A 87 -13.23 -22.92 -6.00
C VAL A 87 -11.87 -22.23 -6.06
N ARG A 88 -11.73 -21.26 -6.97
CA ARG A 88 -10.48 -20.50 -7.14
C ARG A 88 -10.17 -19.62 -5.93
N TYR A 89 -11.17 -18.97 -5.32
CA TYR A 89 -11.00 -18.25 -4.06
C TYR A 89 -10.46 -19.17 -2.96
N LYS A 90 -11.10 -20.33 -2.73
CA LYS A 90 -10.64 -21.29 -1.72
C LYS A 90 -9.23 -21.78 -1.98
N ALA A 91 -8.89 -22.07 -3.23
CA ALA A 91 -7.54 -22.49 -3.62
C ALA A 91 -6.48 -21.42 -3.34
N LEU A 92 -6.82 -20.13 -3.43
CA LEU A 92 -5.91 -19.01 -3.20
C LEU A 92 -5.79 -18.61 -1.72
N CYS A 93 -6.92 -18.60 -1.02
CA CYS A 93 -7.05 -17.98 0.31
C CYS A 93 -7.13 -19.00 1.44
N ASP A 94 -7.81 -20.13 1.24
CA ASP A 94 -8.18 -21.06 2.32
C ASP A 94 -7.29 -22.32 2.37
N SER A 95 -6.23 -22.36 1.54
CA SER A 95 -5.37 -23.54 1.37
C SER A 95 -4.33 -23.78 2.48
N GLY A 96 -4.61 -23.31 3.70
CA GLY A 96 -3.71 -23.36 4.88
C GLY A 96 -2.53 -22.37 4.84
N ARG A 97 -2.24 -21.79 3.67
CA ARG A 97 -1.32 -20.65 3.48
C ARG A 97 -1.88 -19.69 2.43
N PRO A 98 -1.56 -18.38 2.50
CA PRO A 98 -2.07 -17.39 1.55
C PRO A 98 -1.37 -17.53 0.18
N ARG A 99 -1.82 -18.46 -0.68
CA ARG A 99 -1.18 -18.74 -1.98
C ARG A 99 -1.23 -17.56 -2.93
N TYR A 100 -2.20 -16.67 -2.76
CA TYR A 100 -2.37 -15.49 -3.60
C TYR A 100 -1.15 -14.56 -3.60
N VAL A 101 -0.31 -14.56 -2.56
CA VAL A 101 0.90 -13.71 -2.52
C VAL A 101 2.03 -14.23 -3.42
N PHE A 102 1.96 -15.48 -3.87
CA PHE A 102 3.03 -16.11 -4.65
C PHE A 102 2.75 -16.07 -6.14
N VAL A 103 3.83 -16.02 -6.94
CA VAL A 103 3.75 -16.29 -8.38
C VAL A 103 3.22 -17.72 -8.56
N GLY A 104 2.27 -17.89 -9.48
CA GLY A 104 1.69 -19.20 -9.73
C GLY A 104 0.84 -19.24 -10.98
N LYS A 105 0.26 -20.41 -11.22
CA LYS A 105 -0.67 -20.67 -12.33
C LYS A 105 -1.73 -21.68 -11.92
N TRP A 106 -2.89 -21.60 -12.57
CA TRP A 106 -3.94 -22.60 -12.44
C TRP A 106 -3.48 -23.95 -12.99
N GLY A 107 -3.96 -25.01 -12.37
CA GLY A 107 -3.80 -26.39 -12.82
C GLY A 107 -4.56 -27.32 -11.90
N PHE A 108 -4.32 -28.63 -12.05
CA PHE A 108 -5.01 -29.64 -11.25
C PHE A 108 -4.05 -30.33 -10.28
N ASN A 109 -4.55 -30.72 -9.12
CA ASN A 109 -3.84 -31.57 -8.16
C ASN A 109 -3.96 -33.06 -8.55
N ALA A 110 -3.36 -33.96 -7.77
CA ALA A 110 -3.39 -35.40 -8.04
C ALA A 110 -4.80 -36.03 -7.97
N LYS A 111 -5.75 -35.34 -7.34
CA LYS A 111 -7.16 -35.75 -7.25
C LYS A 111 -8.03 -35.18 -8.38
N GLY A 112 -7.44 -34.44 -9.33
CA GLY A 112 -8.17 -33.77 -10.40
C GLY A 112 -8.88 -32.48 -9.97
N GLU A 113 -8.61 -31.97 -8.77
CA GLU A 113 -9.21 -30.73 -8.26
C GLU A 113 -8.42 -29.52 -8.74
N GLU A 114 -9.10 -28.47 -9.17
CA GLU A 114 -8.47 -27.22 -9.58
C GLU A 114 -7.73 -26.56 -8.40
N THR A 115 -6.48 -26.15 -8.64
CA THR A 115 -5.60 -25.56 -7.62
C THR A 115 -4.68 -24.51 -8.22
N TYR A 116 -4.18 -23.62 -7.37
CA TYR A 116 -3.17 -22.64 -7.73
C TYR A 116 -1.77 -23.18 -7.39
N LYS A 117 -1.00 -23.56 -8.42
CA LYS A 117 0.36 -24.09 -8.28
C LYS A 117 1.33 -22.92 -8.12
N ILE A 118 1.94 -22.80 -6.96
CA ILE A 118 2.78 -21.66 -6.61
C ILE A 118 4.28 -21.95 -6.68
N MET A 119 5.06 -20.91 -6.98
CA MET A 119 6.51 -20.87 -6.82
C MET A 119 6.85 -20.36 -5.41
N VAL A 120 7.12 -21.30 -4.49
CA VAL A 120 7.35 -20.99 -3.06
C VAL A 120 8.55 -20.09 -2.79
N SER A 121 9.54 -20.08 -3.69
CA SER A 121 10.76 -19.28 -3.54
C SER A 121 10.54 -17.78 -3.71
N LYS A 122 9.37 -17.33 -4.18
CA LYS A 122 9.07 -15.91 -4.43
C LYS A 122 7.77 -15.45 -3.75
N PRO A 123 7.72 -15.41 -2.40
CA PRO A 123 6.57 -14.84 -1.68
C PRO A 123 6.45 -13.33 -1.97
N TYR A 124 5.22 -12.83 -2.11
CA TYR A 124 4.89 -11.44 -2.40
C TYR A 124 5.30 -10.91 -3.79
N PHE A 125 5.74 -11.78 -4.71
CA PHE A 125 6.04 -11.42 -6.11
C PHE A 125 4.90 -11.76 -7.09
N ASN A 126 3.70 -12.10 -6.59
CA ASN A 126 2.57 -12.27 -7.50
C ASN A 126 2.34 -10.96 -8.30
N PRO A 127 2.08 -11.03 -9.62
CA PRO A 127 1.80 -9.82 -10.43
C PRO A 127 0.72 -8.90 -9.86
N ALA A 128 -0.29 -9.44 -9.18
CA ALA A 128 -1.31 -8.64 -8.50
C ALA A 128 -0.73 -7.82 -7.34
N ILE A 129 0.21 -8.38 -6.57
CA ILE A 129 0.91 -7.70 -5.48
C ILE A 129 1.79 -6.58 -6.05
N ILE A 130 2.61 -6.88 -7.04
CA ILE A 130 3.51 -5.90 -7.68
C ILE A 130 2.71 -4.75 -8.30
N THR A 131 1.68 -5.08 -9.09
CA THR A 131 0.81 -4.08 -9.73
C THR A 131 0.11 -3.19 -8.71
N THR A 132 -0.35 -3.77 -7.61
CA THR A 132 -0.98 -3.01 -6.53
C THR A 132 0.05 -2.12 -5.82
N ALA A 133 1.27 -2.62 -5.58
CA ALA A 133 2.34 -1.87 -4.94
C ALA A 133 2.87 -0.70 -5.80
N LYS A 134 2.89 -0.84 -7.14
CA LYS A 134 3.24 0.24 -8.08
C LYS A 134 2.41 1.51 -7.87
N TYR A 135 1.19 1.40 -7.35
CA TYR A 135 0.36 2.57 -7.00
C TYR A 135 1.07 3.55 -6.03
N PHE A 136 1.87 3.02 -5.09
CA PHE A 136 2.63 3.83 -4.14
C PHE A 136 3.73 4.67 -4.80
N PHE A 137 4.14 4.33 -6.03
CA PHE A 137 5.26 4.96 -6.75
C PHE A 137 4.85 5.54 -8.11
N ALA A 138 3.55 5.53 -8.44
CA ALA A 138 3.03 5.86 -9.76
C ALA A 138 3.40 7.26 -10.28
N ASN A 139 3.60 8.25 -9.41
CA ASN A 139 4.04 9.60 -9.80
C ASN A 139 4.88 10.25 -8.68
N PRO A 140 5.59 11.36 -8.93
CA PRO A 140 6.46 11.98 -7.93
C PRO A 140 5.76 12.39 -6.63
N LYS A 141 4.43 12.63 -6.66
CA LYS A 141 3.64 13.01 -5.48
C LYS A 141 3.06 11.79 -4.74
N SER A 142 3.17 10.57 -5.28
CA SER A 142 2.70 9.36 -4.63
C SER A 142 3.39 9.15 -3.28
N ILE A 143 2.66 8.56 -2.32
CA ILE A 143 3.11 8.45 -0.93
C ILE A 143 4.41 7.64 -0.79
N GLY A 144 4.61 6.61 -1.62
CA GLY A 144 5.86 5.84 -1.65
C GLY A 144 7.05 6.70 -2.09
N ASN A 145 6.91 7.52 -3.13
CA ASN A 145 7.96 8.45 -3.59
C ASN A 145 8.25 9.55 -2.55
N ARG A 146 7.22 10.12 -1.92
CA ARG A 146 7.38 11.10 -0.84
C ARG A 146 8.10 10.53 0.39
N LEU A 147 7.84 9.26 0.71
CA LEU A 147 8.44 8.57 1.85
C LEU A 147 9.73 7.82 1.49
N PHE A 148 10.10 7.76 0.21
CA PHE A 148 11.28 7.03 -0.27
C PHE A 148 12.57 7.42 0.46
N PRO A 149 12.84 8.70 0.80
CA PRO A 149 14.00 9.07 1.63
C PRO A 149 14.04 8.44 3.03
N ARG A 150 12.90 7.97 3.55
CA ARG A 150 12.80 7.32 4.85
C ARG A 150 12.95 5.79 4.79
N PHE A 151 13.01 5.20 3.60
CA PHE A 151 13.24 3.77 3.47
C PHE A 151 14.70 3.46 3.78
N LYS A 152 14.94 2.39 4.53
CA LYS A 152 16.26 2.02 5.06
C LYS A 152 16.64 0.62 4.59
N SER A 153 17.94 0.37 4.47
CA SER A 153 18.46 -0.99 4.40
C SER A 153 18.34 -1.67 5.76
N SER A 154 18.10 -2.98 5.77
CA SER A 154 18.31 -3.81 6.96
C SER A 154 19.77 -4.18 7.18
N ILE A 155 20.63 -3.99 6.17
CA ILE A 155 22.08 -4.16 6.28
C ILE A 155 22.69 -2.85 6.75
N LYS A 156 23.61 -2.94 7.71
CA LYS A 156 24.32 -1.76 8.23
C LYS A 156 25.20 -1.16 7.13
N ASP A 157 25.21 0.18 7.02
CA ASP A 157 26.04 0.97 6.10
C ASP A 157 25.75 0.79 4.59
N ALA A 158 24.78 -0.06 4.25
CA ALA A 158 24.24 -0.23 2.90
C ALA A 158 23.44 1.00 2.43
N GLN A 159 23.55 1.32 1.14
CA GLN A 159 22.89 2.49 0.52
C GLN A 159 21.58 2.11 -0.16
N GLU A 160 21.40 0.85 -0.53
CA GLU A 160 20.19 0.34 -1.13
C GLU A 160 19.01 0.44 -0.17
N ARG A 161 17.83 0.72 -0.71
CA ARG A 161 16.60 0.87 0.07
C ARG A 161 15.72 -0.36 -0.10
N GLU A 162 15.09 -0.76 0.98
CA GLU A 162 14.15 -1.88 0.99
C GLU A 162 12.71 -1.40 0.92
N MET A 163 11.84 -2.17 0.27
CA MET A 163 10.41 -2.03 0.44
C MET A 163 10.04 -2.25 1.92
N PRO A 164 9.39 -1.30 2.60
CA PRO A 164 8.97 -1.48 3.97
C PRO A 164 7.99 -2.63 4.12
N ALA A 165 8.20 -3.48 5.13
CA ALA A 165 7.31 -4.61 5.42
C ALA A 165 5.84 -4.19 5.61
N THR A 166 5.60 -2.99 6.14
CA THR A 166 4.25 -2.42 6.32
C THR A 166 3.56 -2.14 4.97
N ILE A 167 4.29 -1.70 3.95
CA ILE A 167 3.75 -1.52 2.59
C ILE A 167 3.42 -2.88 1.98
N VAL A 168 4.34 -3.85 2.09
CA VAL A 168 4.13 -5.22 1.55
C VAL A 168 2.90 -5.87 2.19
N ALA A 169 2.79 -5.83 3.52
CA ALA A 169 1.66 -6.39 4.25
C ALA A 169 0.34 -5.68 3.90
N LEU A 170 0.34 -4.35 3.78
CA LEU A 170 -0.84 -3.58 3.39
C LEU A 170 -1.32 -3.94 1.98
N VAL A 171 -0.38 -4.07 1.03
CA VAL A 171 -0.68 -4.46 -0.35
C VAL A 171 -1.26 -5.87 -0.41
N ALA A 172 -0.64 -6.85 0.26
CA ALA A 172 -1.15 -8.20 0.33
C ALA A 172 -2.58 -8.23 0.92
N THR A 173 -2.79 -7.50 2.01
CA THR A 173 -4.10 -7.39 2.65
C THR A 173 -5.14 -6.76 1.73
N ALA A 174 -4.78 -5.74 0.95
CA ALA A 174 -5.70 -5.12 0.00
C ALA A 174 -6.08 -6.07 -1.14
N VAL A 175 -5.11 -6.84 -1.66
CA VAL A 175 -5.37 -7.88 -2.66
C VAL A 175 -6.26 -8.98 -2.08
N PHE A 176 -6.00 -9.42 -0.85
CA PHE A 176 -6.88 -10.37 -0.15
C PHE A 176 -8.29 -9.81 0.02
N ALA A 177 -8.44 -8.56 0.46
CA ALA A 177 -9.74 -7.91 0.60
C ALA A 177 -10.50 -7.84 -0.74
N ALA A 178 -9.78 -7.59 -1.84
CA ALA A 178 -10.35 -7.57 -3.18
C ALA A 178 -10.79 -8.97 -3.63
N LEU A 179 -10.00 -10.01 -3.33
CA LEU A 179 -10.38 -11.42 -3.56
C LEU A 179 -11.58 -11.82 -2.69
N HIS A 180 -11.60 -11.39 -1.44
CA HIS A 180 -12.64 -11.72 -0.46
C HIS A 180 -14.02 -11.19 -0.86
N ARG A 181 -14.08 -10.10 -1.63
CA ARG A 181 -15.33 -9.63 -2.26
C ARG A 181 -15.95 -10.64 -3.23
N TRP A 182 -15.20 -11.65 -3.66
CA TRP A 182 -15.65 -12.68 -4.61
C TRP A 182 -15.73 -14.08 -4.00
N ARG A 183 -15.61 -14.20 -2.67
CA ARG A 183 -15.57 -15.50 -1.96
C ARG A 183 -16.78 -16.39 -2.25
N ASP A 184 -17.94 -15.78 -2.48
CA ASP A 184 -19.22 -16.46 -2.70
C ASP A 184 -19.55 -16.61 -4.20
N GLY A 185 -18.57 -16.41 -5.08
CA GLY A 185 -18.71 -16.54 -6.53
C GLY A 185 -19.32 -15.33 -7.23
N LYS A 186 -19.84 -14.37 -6.46
CA LYS A 186 -20.40 -13.10 -6.90
C LYS A 186 -19.77 -11.95 -6.14
N LEU A 187 -19.77 -10.76 -6.75
CA LEU A 187 -19.24 -9.55 -6.14
C LEU A 187 -20.10 -9.11 -4.93
N ASP A 188 -19.50 -9.12 -3.75
CA ASP A 188 -20.01 -8.47 -2.55
C ASP A 188 -19.48 -7.02 -2.48
N THR A 189 -20.38 -6.05 -2.65
CA THR A 189 -20.07 -4.61 -2.58
C THR A 189 -20.07 -4.07 -1.16
N ASN A 190 -20.57 -4.82 -0.18
CA ASN A 190 -20.70 -4.38 1.21
C ASN A 190 -19.42 -4.62 2.02
N VAL A 191 -18.48 -5.42 1.49
CA VAL A 191 -17.17 -5.62 2.12
C VAL A 191 -16.30 -4.38 1.92
N GLU A 192 -16.15 -3.60 2.98
CA GLU A 192 -15.27 -2.44 3.02
C GLU A 192 -13.83 -2.80 3.38
N PHE A 193 -12.86 -2.15 2.73
CA PHE A 193 -11.46 -2.28 3.10
C PHE A 193 -11.12 -1.43 4.34
N SER A 194 -11.48 -1.97 5.50
CA SER A 194 -11.33 -1.32 6.80
C SER A 194 -10.45 -2.13 7.76
N GLY A 195 -9.92 -1.46 8.77
CA GLY A 195 -9.15 -2.11 9.84
C GLY A 195 -10.03 -3.02 10.71
N THR A 196 -11.31 -2.72 10.84
CA THR A 196 -12.25 -3.57 11.59
C THR A 196 -12.33 -4.97 11.01
N VAL A 197 -12.26 -5.09 9.67
CA VAL A 197 -12.39 -6.38 8.97
C VAL A 197 -11.03 -7.02 8.70
N PHE A 198 -10.03 -6.26 8.26
CA PHE A 198 -8.81 -6.82 7.68
C PHE A 198 -7.54 -6.64 8.52
N ARG A 199 -7.64 -6.10 9.75
CA ARG A 199 -6.47 -5.93 10.63
C ARG A 199 -5.77 -7.26 10.94
N THR A 200 -6.52 -8.32 11.21
CA THR A 200 -5.93 -9.65 11.50
C THR A 200 -5.12 -10.15 10.30
N THR A 201 -5.67 -10.06 9.09
CA THR A 201 -4.95 -10.42 7.85
C THR A 201 -3.67 -9.60 7.69
N TYR A 202 -3.74 -8.29 7.92
CA TYR A 202 -2.56 -7.41 7.87
C TYR A 202 -1.47 -7.82 8.87
N ASN A 203 -1.85 -8.07 10.13
CA ASN A 203 -0.92 -8.47 11.17
C ASN A 203 -0.27 -9.81 10.82
N ASN A 204 -1.04 -10.79 10.33
CA ASN A 204 -0.50 -12.09 9.91
C ASN A 204 0.56 -11.93 8.82
N HIS A 205 0.32 -11.09 7.79
CA HIS A 205 1.34 -10.81 6.77
C HIS A 205 2.57 -10.13 7.34
N LEU A 206 2.38 -9.17 8.24
CA LEU A 206 3.49 -8.44 8.84
C LEU A 206 4.35 -9.37 9.71
N GLU A 207 3.73 -10.26 10.47
CA GLU A 207 4.41 -11.30 11.27
C GLU A 207 5.14 -12.30 10.38
N ASP A 208 4.53 -12.75 9.28
CA ASP A 208 5.18 -13.64 8.31
C ASP A 208 6.43 -13.01 7.70
N ILE A 209 6.35 -11.73 7.32
CA ILE A 209 7.50 -10.99 6.75
C ILE A 209 8.58 -10.80 7.81
N LYS A 210 8.22 -10.46 9.05
CA LYS A 210 9.18 -10.30 10.16
C LYS A 210 9.88 -11.62 10.47
N ARG A 211 9.13 -12.71 10.57
CA ARG A 211 9.69 -14.05 10.80
C ARG A 211 10.66 -14.43 9.67
N TYR A 212 10.29 -14.21 8.42
CA TYR A 212 11.18 -14.45 7.28
C TYR A 212 12.45 -13.59 7.32
N LYS A 213 12.37 -12.33 7.77
CA LYS A 213 13.55 -11.47 8.00
C LYS A 213 14.48 -12.03 9.08
N THR A 214 13.93 -12.64 10.13
CA THR A 214 14.72 -13.27 11.20
C THR A 214 15.36 -14.56 10.73
N ASP A 215 14.61 -15.42 10.04
CA ASP A 215 15.08 -16.75 9.63
C ASP A 215 16.05 -16.68 8.44
N TYR A 216 15.86 -15.72 7.53
CA TYR A 216 16.62 -15.61 6.27
C TYR A 216 16.98 -14.14 5.97
N PRO A 217 17.84 -13.49 6.79
CA PRO A 217 18.09 -12.05 6.70
C PRO A 217 18.64 -11.60 5.34
N ALA A 218 19.64 -12.30 4.79
CA ALA A 218 20.23 -11.96 3.50
C ALA A 218 19.23 -12.10 2.33
N GLU A 219 18.47 -13.19 2.32
CA GLU A 219 17.44 -13.41 1.29
C GLU A 219 16.30 -12.39 1.43
N SER A 220 15.88 -12.09 2.66
CA SER A 220 14.82 -11.13 2.89
C SER A 220 15.24 -9.70 2.52
N HIS A 221 16.50 -9.33 2.75
CA HIS A 221 17.06 -8.08 2.27
C HIS A 221 16.95 -8.03 0.74
N ALA A 222 17.53 -9.01 0.04
CA ALA A 222 17.52 -9.06 -1.43
C ALA A 222 16.09 -9.03 -2.01
N LYS A 223 15.14 -9.76 -1.41
CA LYS A 223 13.73 -9.72 -1.82
C LYS A 223 13.10 -8.34 -1.63
N SER A 224 13.37 -7.68 -0.50
CA SER A 224 12.77 -6.38 -0.20
C SER A 224 13.33 -5.29 -1.12
N VAL A 225 14.60 -5.37 -1.50
CA VAL A 225 15.22 -4.52 -2.52
C VAL A 225 14.60 -4.79 -3.90
N ASN A 226 14.57 -6.05 -4.34
CA ASN A 226 14.03 -6.42 -5.65
C ASN A 226 12.55 -6.02 -5.81
N LEU A 227 11.74 -6.20 -4.77
CA LEU A 227 10.34 -5.79 -4.80
C LEU A 227 10.19 -4.27 -4.94
N LEU A 228 11.09 -3.50 -4.30
CA LEU A 228 11.10 -2.04 -4.45
C LEU A 228 11.48 -1.62 -5.86
N GLU A 229 12.50 -2.25 -6.45
CA GLU A 229 12.92 -1.97 -7.83
C GLU A 229 11.81 -2.33 -8.84
N GLU A 230 11.14 -3.48 -8.69
CA GLU A 230 10.01 -3.85 -9.55
C GLU A 230 8.82 -2.90 -9.45
N CYS A 231 8.69 -2.16 -8.33
CA CYS A 231 7.58 -1.23 -8.09
C CYS A 231 7.87 0.20 -8.54
N LYS A 232 9.14 0.58 -8.72
CA LYS A 232 9.49 1.89 -9.24
C LYS A 232 9.04 1.97 -10.71
N PRO A 233 8.57 3.15 -11.17
CA PRO A 233 8.36 3.34 -12.59
C PRO A 233 9.70 3.13 -13.30
N ASP A 234 9.67 2.44 -14.44
CA ASP A 234 10.83 2.36 -15.31
C ASP A 234 11.34 3.79 -15.50
N SER A 235 12.59 4.04 -15.10
CA SER A 235 13.24 5.28 -15.47
C SER A 235 13.33 5.20 -16.99
N ALA A 236 12.35 5.79 -17.68
CA ALA A 236 12.29 5.77 -19.12
C ALA A 236 13.66 6.23 -19.62
N SER A 237 14.32 5.31 -20.31
CA SER A 237 15.39 5.55 -21.26
C SER A 237 15.33 6.98 -21.80
N GLY A 238 16.44 7.71 -21.72
CA GLY A 238 16.59 9.02 -22.34
C GLY A 238 16.27 8.94 -23.84
N GLY A 239 15.02 9.21 -24.17
CA GLY A 239 14.50 9.38 -25.52
C GLY A 239 14.43 10.86 -25.80
N THR A 240 15.23 11.28 -26.77
CA THR A 240 15.47 12.63 -27.26
C THR A 240 14.20 13.44 -27.46
N VAL A 241 14.28 14.71 -27.08
CA VAL A 241 13.30 15.77 -27.32
C VAL A 241 13.03 15.92 -28.82
N ALA A 242 11.76 15.84 -29.22
CA ALA A 242 11.25 16.48 -30.43
C ALA A 242 9.96 17.21 -30.06
N GLY A 243 10.00 18.54 -30.14
CA GLY A 243 8.90 19.40 -29.72
C GLY A 243 7.71 19.36 -30.67
N SER A 244 6.53 19.55 -30.10
CA SER A 244 5.44 20.24 -30.79
C SER A 244 4.67 21.08 -29.78
N SER A 245 4.76 22.38 -29.97
CA SER A 245 4.07 23.46 -29.28
C SER A 245 2.54 23.29 -29.30
N GLY A 246 1.87 23.73 -28.24
CA GLY A 246 0.40 23.78 -28.19
C GLY A 246 -0.12 24.20 -26.81
N SER A 247 0.15 25.45 -26.42
CA SER A 247 -0.35 26.06 -25.18
C SER A 247 -1.86 26.28 -25.25
N GLY A 248 -2.65 25.39 -24.65
CA GLY A 248 -4.11 25.48 -24.55
C GLY A 248 -4.65 26.11 -23.26
N LEU A 249 -3.88 26.96 -22.57
CA LEU A 249 -4.32 27.54 -21.28
C LEU A 249 -3.94 29.02 -21.10
N ALA A 250 -3.82 29.78 -22.19
CA ALA A 250 -3.57 31.22 -22.19
C ALA A 250 -4.63 32.04 -22.96
N ALA A 251 -5.68 31.41 -23.51
CA ALA A 251 -6.67 32.06 -24.37
C ALA A 251 -8.04 32.33 -23.71
N LEU A 252 -8.12 32.35 -22.37
CA LEU A 252 -9.40 32.54 -21.66
C LEU A 252 -9.43 33.71 -20.66
N MET A 253 -8.54 34.70 -20.83
CA MET A 253 -8.45 35.89 -19.95
C MET A 253 -8.31 37.22 -20.70
N ALA A 254 -8.68 37.28 -21.99
CA ALA A 254 -8.68 38.52 -22.76
C ALA A 254 -9.87 38.53 -23.70
N ASN A 255 -11.05 38.93 -23.19
CA ASN A 255 -12.13 39.55 -23.95
C ASN A 255 -13.13 40.15 -22.96
N GLY A 256 -12.81 41.35 -22.51
CA GLY A 256 -13.72 42.32 -21.91
C GLY A 256 -13.32 43.69 -22.46
N ASP A 257 -14.32 44.45 -22.89
CA ASP A 257 -14.29 45.89 -23.22
C ASP A 257 -13.88 46.29 -24.65
N HIS A 258 -14.84 46.26 -25.57
CA HIS A 258 -15.59 47.46 -26.01
C HIS A 258 -16.62 47.14 -27.11
#